data_AF-A0A2S2Q6Y2-F1
#
_entry.id   AF-A0A2S2Q6Y2-F1
#
_cell.length_a   1.000
_cell.length_b   1.000
_cell.length_c   1.000
_cell.angle_alpha   90.00
_cell.angle_beta   90.00
_cell.angle_gamma   90.00
#
_symmetry.space_group_name_H-M   'P 1'
#
loop_
_entity.id
_entity.type
_entity.pdbx_description
1 polymer ?
#
loop_
_entity_poly.entity_id
_entity_poly.type
_entity_poly.pdbx_seq_one_letter_code
_entity_poly.pdbx_strand_id
1 'polypeptide(L)'
;MFDPQYRTYQRLAEKEGLLWGAYHFGTKANGVMQAKHFLSKVGNTSKTLLVLDIEPYKNKIMTQNQAEDFIKTVQKIAGSVIMIYGSYNTLNNYSTPFLRNIPLWIAYYNTQLKIPFGWDKWVLWQYTNGIKGPWPHEVIGIGLCDRDIFNGSVDKLKAFWPNGSSNF
;
A
#
# COMPACT_ATOMS: atom_id res chain seq x y z
N MET A 1 -7.91 -9.50 11.23
CA MET A 1 -8.48 -10.54 10.35
C MET A 1 -7.40 -10.90 9.34
N PHE A 2 -7.42 -12.11 8.80
CA PHE A 2 -6.46 -12.55 7.79
C PHE A 2 -7.23 -13.00 6.55
N ASP A 3 -6.79 -12.59 5.36
CA ASP A 3 -7.37 -13.03 4.10
C ASP A 3 -6.98 -14.51 3.87
N PRO A 4 -7.96 -15.44 3.77
CA PRO A 4 -7.68 -16.86 3.58
C PRO A 4 -6.98 -17.18 2.24
N GLN A 5 -7.10 -16.32 1.23
CA GLN A 5 -6.50 -16.49 -0.09
C GLN A 5 -5.08 -15.93 -0.20
N TYR A 6 -4.62 -15.13 0.77
CA TYR A 6 -3.32 -14.45 0.71
C TYR A 6 -2.16 -15.40 0.35
N ARG A 7 -2.08 -16.57 1.02
CA ARG A 7 -1.01 -17.55 0.75
C ARG A 7 -1.12 -18.22 -0.61
N THR A 8 -2.34 -18.44 -1.07
CA THR A 8 -2.60 -19.04 -2.39
C THR A 8 -2.11 -18.10 -3.48
N TYR A 9 -2.54 -16.83 -3.43
CA TYR A 9 -2.17 -15.84 -4.43
C TYR A 9 -0.69 -15.45 -4.37
N GLN A 10 -0.09 -15.39 -3.17
CA GLN A 10 1.36 -15.20 -3.04
C GLN A 10 2.14 -16.24 -3.85
N ARG A 11 1.82 -17.52 -3.64
CA ARG A 11 2.52 -18.63 -4.31
C ARG A 11 2.29 -18.62 -5.82
N LEU A 12 1.06 -18.32 -6.26
CA LEU A 12 0.75 -18.24 -7.69
C LEU A 12 1.49 -17.08 -8.36
N ALA A 13 1.49 -15.89 -7.74
CA ALA A 13 2.20 -14.73 -8.26
C ALA A 13 3.72 -14.97 -8.35
N GLU A 14 4.31 -15.51 -7.28
CA GLU A 14 5.74 -15.85 -7.24
C GLU A 14 6.11 -16.90 -8.29
N LYS A 15 5.25 -17.91 -8.52
CA LYS A 15 5.45 -18.93 -9.55
C LYS A 15 5.48 -18.34 -10.97
N GLU A 16 4.66 -17.33 -11.23
CA GLU A 16 4.62 -16.61 -12.50
C GLU A 16 5.68 -15.50 -12.60
N GLY A 17 6.56 -15.36 -11.60
CA GLY A 17 7.63 -14.37 -11.59
C GLY A 17 7.16 -12.93 -11.33
N LEU A 18 5.95 -12.75 -10.81
CA LEU A 18 5.41 -11.45 -10.44
C LEU A 18 6.00 -10.96 -9.12
N LEU A 19 6.14 -9.64 -9.00
CA LEU A 19 6.48 -9.00 -7.73
C LEU A 19 5.29 -9.10 -6.77
N TRP A 20 5.57 -9.40 -5.50
CA TRP A 20 4.54 -9.58 -4.48
C TRP A 20 4.51 -8.45 -3.45
N GLY A 21 3.30 -8.06 -3.06
CA GLY A 21 3.05 -7.08 -2.01
C GLY A 21 2.00 -7.58 -1.04
N ALA A 22 2.00 -7.03 0.17
CA ALA A 22 0.99 -7.29 1.19
C ALA A 22 0.57 -5.97 1.82
N TYR A 23 -0.73 -5.80 2.04
CA TYR A 23 -1.27 -4.64 2.74
C TYR A 23 -2.00 -5.06 4.01
N HIS A 24 -2.04 -4.14 4.98
CA HIS A 24 -2.87 -4.26 6.17
C HIS A 24 -3.92 -3.16 6.17
N PHE A 25 -5.20 -3.52 6.18
CA PHE A 25 -6.29 -2.57 6.36
C PHE A 25 -6.29 -2.00 7.79
N GLY A 26 -6.02 -0.72 7.93
CA GLY A 26 -5.94 -0.01 9.20
C GLY A 26 -7.27 0.07 9.94
N THR A 27 -7.25 -0.24 11.25
CA THR A 27 -8.41 -0.09 12.14
C THR A 27 -8.08 0.83 13.32
N LYS A 28 -9.08 1.18 14.14
CA LYS A 28 -8.89 1.93 15.39
C LYS A 28 -8.21 1.15 16.52
N ALA A 29 -7.79 -0.09 16.30
CA ALA A 29 -6.99 -0.82 17.26
C ALA A 29 -5.59 -0.19 17.42
N ASN A 30 -4.85 -0.62 18.43
CA ASN A 30 -3.47 -0.16 18.65
C ASN A 30 -2.57 -0.46 17.44
N GLY A 31 -1.80 0.54 16.98
CA GLY A 31 -0.94 0.42 15.79
C GLY A 31 0.15 -0.63 15.92
N VAL A 32 0.80 -0.73 17.08
CA VAL A 32 1.84 -1.73 17.36
C VAL A 32 1.28 -3.14 17.28
N MET A 33 0.10 -3.38 17.87
CA MET A 33 -0.55 -4.69 17.81
C MET A 33 -0.95 -5.09 16.38
N GLN A 34 -1.46 -4.13 15.60
CA GLN A 34 -1.78 -4.33 14.19
C GLN A 34 -0.53 -4.66 13.38
N ALA A 35 0.58 -3.96 13.59
CA ALA A 35 1.85 -4.21 12.88
C ALA A 35 2.41 -5.60 13.18
N LYS A 36 2.41 -6.01 14.45
CA LYS A 36 2.84 -7.38 14.84
C LYS A 36 1.94 -8.44 14.22
N HIS A 37 0.63 -8.22 14.21
CA HIS A 37 -0.30 -9.13 13.57
C HIS A 37 -0.02 -9.24 12.07
N PHE A 38 0.11 -8.10 11.39
CA PHE A 38 0.41 -8.03 9.96
C PHE A 38 1.67 -8.82 9.60
N LEU A 39 2.79 -8.56 10.29
CA LEU A 39 4.05 -9.27 10.05
C LEU A 39 3.96 -10.76 10.36
N SER A 40 3.22 -11.16 11.41
CA SER A 40 2.98 -12.58 11.69
C SER A 40 2.24 -13.30 10.54
N LYS A 41 1.42 -12.57 9.78
CA LYS A 41 0.67 -13.09 8.64
C LYS A 41 1.41 -12.99 7.32
N VAL A 42 2.28 -11.99 7.14
CA VAL A 42 3.19 -11.93 5.99
C VAL A 42 4.25 -13.03 6.10
N GLY A 43 4.83 -13.25 7.28
CA GLY A 43 5.93 -14.20 7.46
C GLY A 43 7.22 -13.63 6.87
N ASN A 44 7.81 -14.29 5.88
CA ASN A 44 9.05 -13.80 5.26
C ASN A 44 8.80 -12.53 4.44
N THR A 45 9.42 -11.42 4.86
CA THR A 45 9.28 -10.10 4.23
C THR A 45 10.35 -9.80 3.17
N SER A 46 11.39 -10.63 3.03
CA SER A 46 12.55 -10.38 2.16
C SER A 46 12.25 -10.23 0.65
N LYS A 47 11.03 -10.55 0.22
CA LYS A 47 10.52 -10.39 -1.16
C LYS A 47 9.14 -9.72 -1.23
N THR A 48 8.63 -9.22 -0.11
CA THR A 48 7.27 -8.70 0.00
C THR A 48 7.29 -7.22 0.27
N LEU A 49 6.79 -6.40 -0.66
CA LEU A 49 6.52 -5.00 -0.37
C LEU A 49 5.41 -4.90 0.68
N LEU A 50 5.64 -4.10 1.72
CA LEU A 50 4.70 -3.92 2.81
C LEU A 50 3.92 -2.61 2.62
N VAL A 51 2.62 -2.62 2.91
CA VAL A 51 1.75 -1.45 2.79
C VAL A 51 0.82 -1.34 4.01
N LEU A 52 0.64 -0.13 4.52
CA LEU A 52 -0.45 0.22 5.42
C LEU A 52 -1.56 0.90 4.61
N ASP A 53 -2.73 0.30 4.60
CA ASP A 53 -3.93 0.85 3.98
C ASP A 53 -4.70 1.69 5.02
N ILE A 54 -4.82 2.99 4.76
CA ILE A 54 -5.49 3.98 5.60
C ILE A 54 -6.80 4.40 4.93
N GLU A 55 -7.84 3.62 5.19
CA GLU A 55 -9.19 3.91 4.74
C GLU A 55 -10.24 3.72 5.87
N PRO A 56 -11.42 4.34 5.77
CA PRO A 56 -12.48 4.14 6.75
C PRO A 56 -13.03 2.71 6.71
N TYR A 57 -12.97 1.99 7.84
CA TYR A 57 -13.68 0.73 8.06
C TYR A 57 -14.90 0.97 8.95
N LYS A 58 -16.11 0.72 8.42
CA LYS A 58 -17.37 0.90 9.16
C LYS A 58 -17.45 2.28 9.87
N ASN A 59 -17.15 3.35 9.13
CA ASN A 59 -17.07 4.73 9.61
C ASN A 59 -16.01 5.01 10.69
N LYS A 60 -15.04 4.11 10.89
CA LYS A 60 -13.92 4.28 11.80
C LYS A 60 -12.62 4.20 11.02
N ILE A 61 -11.74 5.15 11.26
CA ILE A 61 -10.40 5.19 10.66
C ILE A 61 -9.34 5.28 11.75
N MET A 62 -8.18 4.65 11.53
CA MET A 62 -7.06 4.75 12.47
C MET A 62 -6.57 6.19 12.60
N THR A 63 -6.08 6.62 13.76
CA THR A 63 -5.53 7.98 13.90
C THR A 63 -4.14 8.10 13.24
N GLN A 64 -3.66 9.33 13.03
CA GLN A 64 -2.28 9.56 12.55
C GLN A 64 -1.25 8.90 13.47
N ASN A 65 -1.40 9.03 14.80
CA ASN A 65 -0.50 8.39 15.76
C ASN A 65 -0.53 6.86 15.66
N GLN A 66 -1.72 6.25 15.46
CA GLN A 66 -1.82 4.81 15.25
C GLN A 66 -1.13 4.37 13.96
N ALA A 67 -1.18 5.19 12.90
CA ALA A 67 -0.50 4.91 11.64
C ALA A 67 1.02 5.01 11.81
N GLU A 68 1.51 6.03 12.51
CA GLU A 68 2.93 6.15 12.83
C GLU A 68 3.44 4.98 13.67
N ASP A 69 2.71 4.61 14.73
CA ASP A 69 3.06 3.48 15.59
C ASP A 69 3.14 2.18 14.78
N PHE A 70 2.19 1.97 13.86
CA PHE A 70 2.20 0.82 12.96
C PHE A 70 3.45 0.82 12.07
N ILE A 71 3.68 1.91 11.34
CA ILE A 71 4.78 2.04 10.37
C ILE A 71 6.13 1.88 11.06
N LYS A 72 6.36 2.61 12.16
CA LYS A 72 7.60 2.53 12.95
C LYS A 72 7.85 1.10 13.45
N THR A 73 6.79 0.42 13.90
CA THR A 73 6.89 -0.98 14.36
C THR A 73 7.23 -1.92 13.21
N VAL A 74 6.61 -1.75 12.03
CA VAL A 74 6.92 -2.56 10.85
C VAL A 74 8.38 -2.37 10.43
N GLN A 75 8.82 -1.12 10.26
CA GLN A 75 10.20 -0.82 9.85
C GLN A 75 11.23 -1.38 10.85
N LYS A 76 10.93 -1.29 12.16
CA LYS A 76 11.80 -1.83 13.21
C LYS A 76 11.93 -3.35 13.15
N ILE A 77 10.86 -4.08 12.85
CA ILE A 77 10.85 -5.55 12.88
C ILE A 77 11.29 -6.14 11.54
N ALA A 78 10.79 -5.60 10.42
CA ALA A 78 11.04 -6.12 9.09
C ALA A 78 12.36 -5.62 8.49
N GLY A 79 12.90 -4.49 8.96
CA GLY A 79 14.11 -3.87 8.42
C GLY A 79 13.94 -3.24 7.03
N SER A 80 12.72 -3.23 6.48
CA SER A 80 12.38 -2.68 5.17
C SER A 80 11.47 -1.46 5.28
N VAL A 81 11.46 -0.61 4.25
CA VAL A 81 10.48 0.49 4.15
C VAL A 81 9.10 -0.11 3.88
N ILE A 82 8.07 0.54 4.42
CA ILE A 82 6.65 0.26 4.21
C ILE A 82 6.03 1.46 3.47
N MET A 83 5.02 1.23 2.64
CA MET A 83 4.25 2.28 1.98
C MET A 83 2.96 2.63 2.73
N ILE A 84 2.40 3.81 2.44
CA ILE A 84 1.04 4.18 2.82
C ILE A 84 0.15 4.15 1.60
N TYR A 85 -1.02 3.54 1.75
CA TYR A 85 -2.12 3.61 0.79
C TYR A 85 -3.33 4.36 1.36
N GLY A 86 -4.07 5.05 0.50
CA GLY A 86 -5.36 5.65 0.83
C GLY A 86 -5.84 6.66 -0.21
N SER A 87 -7.08 7.13 -0.08
CA SER A 87 -7.64 8.15 -0.98
C SER A 87 -7.05 9.54 -0.74
N TYR A 88 -7.07 10.40 -1.77
CA TYR A 88 -6.67 11.81 -1.65
C TYR A 88 -7.38 12.54 -0.49
N ASN A 89 -8.69 12.37 -0.38
CA ASN A 89 -9.49 13.03 0.67
C ASN A 89 -9.12 12.54 2.06
N THR A 90 -8.85 11.24 2.20
CA THR A 90 -8.42 10.67 3.47
C THR A 90 -7.03 11.19 3.84
N LEU A 91 -6.04 11.00 2.96
CA LEU A 91 -4.64 11.23 3.27
C LEU A 91 -4.27 12.72 3.40
N ASN A 92 -5.08 13.65 2.88
CA ASN A 92 -4.93 15.07 3.19
C ASN A 92 -4.95 15.38 4.69
N ASN A 93 -5.59 14.53 5.50
CA ASN A 93 -5.64 14.65 6.96
C ASN A 93 -4.52 13.87 7.68
N TYR A 94 -3.59 13.26 6.94
CA TYR A 94 -2.51 12.39 7.47
C TYR A 94 -1.12 12.97 7.19
N SER A 95 -0.96 14.28 7.38
CA SER A 95 0.23 15.01 6.98
C SER A 95 1.17 15.32 8.16
N THR A 96 1.44 14.39 9.08
CA THR A 96 2.53 14.60 10.04
C THR A 96 3.88 14.64 9.32
N PRO A 97 4.91 15.31 9.88
CA PRO A 97 6.26 15.32 9.27
C PRO A 97 6.81 13.91 9.03
N PHE A 98 6.47 12.94 9.90
CA PHE A 98 6.89 11.55 9.71
C PHE A 98 6.16 10.90 8.52
N LEU A 99 4.83 10.98 8.46
CA LEU A 99 4.04 10.30 7.43
C LEU A 99 4.35 10.81 6.01
N ARG A 100 4.64 12.11 5.87
CA ARG A 100 5.04 12.73 4.59
C ARG A 100 6.32 12.14 3.97
N ASN A 101 7.18 11.52 4.78
CA ASN A 101 8.40 10.87 4.31
C ASN A 101 8.19 9.39 3.91
N ILE A 102 6.97 8.87 4.05
CA ILE A 102 6.66 7.48 3.73
C ILE A 102 6.18 7.40 2.27
N PRO A 103 6.66 6.42 1.47
CA PRO A 103 6.27 6.33 0.05
C PRO A 103 4.76 6.13 -0.12
N LEU A 104 4.20 6.85 -1.10
CA LEU A 104 2.76 6.99 -1.29
C LEU A 104 2.24 6.07 -2.40
N TRP A 105 1.22 5.29 -2.07
CA TRP A 105 0.29 4.64 -3.01
C TRP A 105 -1.06 5.36 -2.92
N ILE A 106 -1.41 6.15 -3.93
CA ILE A 106 -2.60 7.01 -3.88
C ILE A 106 -3.77 6.41 -4.64
N ALA A 107 -4.95 6.35 -4.02
CA ALA A 107 -6.21 6.08 -4.73
C ALA A 107 -6.82 7.38 -5.24
N TYR A 108 -6.92 7.51 -6.57
CA TYR A 108 -7.53 8.69 -7.20
C TYR A 108 -8.08 8.36 -8.59
N TYR A 109 -9.40 8.19 -8.69
CA TYR A 109 -10.03 7.68 -9.92
C TYR A 109 -10.38 8.79 -10.92
N ASN A 110 -9.35 9.51 -11.41
CA ASN A 110 -9.51 10.62 -12.35
C ASN A 110 -8.31 10.69 -13.32
N THR A 111 -8.47 11.24 -14.53
CA THR A 111 -7.40 11.34 -15.52
C THR A 111 -6.24 12.24 -15.09
N GLN A 112 -6.50 13.21 -14.21
CA GLN A 112 -5.48 14.11 -13.66
C GLN A 112 -5.32 13.84 -12.16
N LEU A 113 -4.19 13.26 -11.78
CA LEU A 113 -3.87 12.91 -10.39
C LEU A 113 -3.63 14.16 -9.53
N LYS A 114 -4.17 14.14 -8.29
CA LYS A 114 -3.76 15.05 -7.22
C LYS A 114 -3.07 14.27 -6.11
N ILE A 115 -1.96 14.79 -5.62
CA ILE A 115 -1.23 14.23 -4.48
C ILE A 115 -1.69 14.89 -3.18
N PRO A 116 -1.85 14.13 -2.07
CA PRO A 116 -2.25 14.69 -0.78
C PRO A 116 -1.25 15.72 -0.26
N PHE A 117 -1.75 16.68 0.52
CA PHE A 117 -0.93 17.70 1.15
C PHE A 117 0.22 17.10 1.95
N GLY A 118 1.43 17.58 1.67
CA GLY A 118 2.66 17.20 2.35
C GLY A 118 3.46 16.08 1.68
N TRP A 119 2.91 15.40 0.67
CA TRP A 119 3.69 14.54 -0.21
C TRP A 119 4.09 15.29 -1.48
N ASP A 120 5.33 15.09 -1.93
CA ASP A 120 5.85 15.70 -3.16
C ASP A 120 5.79 14.72 -4.35
N LYS A 121 5.74 13.42 -4.07
CA LYS A 121 5.75 12.35 -5.08
C LYS A 121 4.88 11.17 -4.65
N TRP A 122 4.35 10.47 -5.65
CA TRP A 122 3.67 9.19 -5.51
C TRP A 122 4.51 8.10 -6.18
N VAL A 123 4.38 6.87 -5.68
CA VAL A 123 5.05 5.67 -6.21
C VAL A 123 4.07 4.81 -6.99
N LEU A 124 2.90 4.55 -6.39
CA LEU A 124 1.80 3.84 -7.03
C LEU A 124 0.57 4.74 -7.08
N TRP A 125 -0.18 4.63 -8.17
CA TRP A 125 -1.45 5.33 -8.34
C TRP A 125 -2.51 4.33 -8.75
N GLN A 126 -3.47 4.09 -7.86
CA GLN A 126 -4.67 3.34 -8.17
C GLN A 126 -5.61 4.26 -8.95
N TYR A 127 -5.65 4.08 -10.26
CA TYR A 127 -6.41 4.93 -11.16
C TYR A 127 -7.84 4.44 -11.35
N THR A 128 -8.12 3.17 -11.04
CA THR A 128 -9.46 2.58 -11.14
C THR A 128 -9.66 1.49 -10.11
N ASN A 129 -10.92 1.32 -9.71
CA ASN A 129 -11.38 0.16 -8.93
C ASN A 129 -12.12 -0.89 -9.78
N GLY A 130 -11.90 -0.86 -11.10
CA GLY A 130 -12.61 -1.71 -12.06
C GLY A 130 -14.01 -1.20 -12.45
N ILE A 131 -14.48 -0.09 -11.87
CA ILE A 131 -15.78 0.52 -12.21
C ILE A 131 -15.62 2.01 -12.51
N LYS A 132 -14.86 2.73 -11.68
CA LYS A 132 -14.64 4.17 -11.77
C LYS A 132 -13.23 4.47 -12.22
N GLY A 133 -13.03 5.67 -12.79
CA GLY A 133 -11.72 6.16 -13.21
C GLY A 133 -11.40 5.88 -14.68
N PRO A 134 -10.19 6.23 -15.13
CA PRO A 134 -9.77 6.03 -16.50
C PRO A 134 -9.78 4.55 -16.91
N TRP A 135 -9.98 4.28 -18.20
CA TRP A 135 -9.75 2.95 -18.77
C TRP A 135 -8.25 2.65 -18.85
N PRO A 136 -7.84 1.37 -18.79
CA PRO A 136 -8.68 0.17 -18.76
C PRO A 136 -9.09 -0.30 -17.35
N HIS A 137 -10.25 -0.96 -17.23
CA HIS A 137 -10.84 -1.41 -15.94
C HIS A 137 -10.71 -2.91 -15.67
N GLU A 138 -10.36 -3.70 -16.68
CA GLU A 138 -10.30 -5.16 -16.56
C GLU A 138 -8.91 -5.71 -16.86
N VAL A 139 -8.67 -6.91 -16.35
CA VAL A 139 -7.53 -7.76 -16.71
C VAL A 139 -8.07 -9.12 -17.15
N ILE A 140 -7.62 -9.61 -18.31
CA ILE A 140 -8.02 -10.92 -18.84
C ILE A 140 -7.68 -12.00 -17.80
N GLY A 141 -8.69 -12.82 -17.43
CA GLY A 141 -8.57 -13.86 -16.41
C GLY A 141 -8.90 -13.42 -14.98
N ILE A 142 -9.05 -12.11 -14.73
CA ILE A 142 -9.48 -11.54 -13.44
C ILE A 142 -10.87 -10.89 -13.57
N GLY A 143 -11.11 -10.16 -14.67
CA GLY A 143 -12.28 -9.32 -14.87
C GLY A 143 -12.05 -7.90 -14.36
N LEU A 144 -13.13 -7.20 -14.00
CA LEU A 144 -13.09 -5.86 -13.41
C LEU A 144 -12.32 -5.91 -12.09
N CYS A 145 -11.28 -5.10 -11.95
CA CYS A 145 -10.43 -5.11 -10.77
C CYS A 145 -9.77 -3.75 -10.53
N ASP A 146 -9.28 -3.58 -9.31
CA ASP A 146 -8.38 -2.48 -8.98
C ASP A 146 -7.14 -2.53 -9.88
N ARG A 147 -6.75 -1.36 -10.42
CA ARG A 147 -5.56 -1.26 -11.25
C ARG A 147 -4.73 -0.05 -10.91
N ASP A 148 -3.41 -0.28 -10.95
CA ASP A 148 -2.40 0.65 -10.50
C ASP A 148 -1.39 0.96 -11.59
N ILE A 149 -0.87 2.18 -11.54
CA ILE A 149 0.29 2.62 -12.32
C ILE A 149 1.46 2.80 -11.37
N PHE A 150 2.64 2.37 -11.79
CA PHE A 150 3.89 2.70 -11.12
C PHE A 150 4.52 3.96 -11.73
N ASN A 151 5.02 4.85 -10.89
CA ASN A 151 5.69 6.09 -11.32
C ASN A 151 7.13 5.82 -11.77
N GLY A 152 7.31 5.13 -12.89
CA GLY A 152 8.63 4.83 -13.43
C GLY A 152 8.65 3.68 -14.43
N SER A 153 9.87 3.25 -14.79
CA SER A 153 10.08 2.07 -15.64
C SER A 153 9.94 0.77 -14.85
N VAL A 154 9.83 -0.35 -15.58
CA VAL A 154 9.84 -1.70 -14.99
C VAL A 154 11.13 -2.00 -14.22
N ASP A 155 12.28 -1.49 -14.67
CA ASP A 155 13.55 -1.69 -13.94
C ASP A 155 13.55 -0.95 -12.60
N LYS A 156 13.02 0.28 -12.59
CA LYS A 156 12.80 1.02 -11.34
C LYS A 156 11.82 0.27 -10.43
N LEU A 157 10.72 -0.26 -10.99
CA LEU A 157 9.76 -1.06 -10.22
C LEU A 157 10.44 -2.25 -9.53
N LYS A 158 11.24 -3.02 -10.28
CA LYS A 158 12.00 -4.16 -9.74
C LYS A 158 13.02 -3.73 -8.69
N ALA A 159 13.66 -2.58 -8.85
CA ALA A 159 14.62 -2.04 -7.87
C ALA A 159 13.94 -1.53 -6.58
N PHE A 160 12.72 -0.99 -6.68
CA PHE A 160 11.94 -0.56 -5.51
C PHE A 160 11.51 -1.75 -4.65
N TRP A 161 11.18 -2.88 -5.27
CA TRP A 161 10.69 -4.06 -4.57
C TRP A 161 11.82 -4.88 -3.92
N PRO A 162 11.62 -5.39 -2.69
CA PRO A 162 10.51 -5.12 -1.77
C PRO A 162 10.79 -3.96 -0.81
N ASN A 163 12.00 -3.39 -0.86
CA ASN A 163 12.54 -2.59 0.24
C ASN A 163 12.11 -1.12 0.22
N GLY A 164 11.34 -0.70 -0.79
CA GLY A 164 10.85 0.67 -0.93
C GLY A 164 11.97 1.70 -1.00
N SER A 165 13.12 1.33 -1.59
CA SER A 165 14.35 2.15 -1.56
C SER A 165 14.08 3.55 -2.12
N SER A 166 14.45 4.57 -1.35
CA SER A 166 14.06 5.99 -1.52
C SER A 166 14.70 6.73 -2.69
N ASN A 167 15.55 6.08 -3.50
CA ASN A 167 16.18 6.66 -4.69
C ASN A 167 15.21 6.67 -5.89
N PHE A 168 14.01 7.20 -5.65
CA PHE A 168 12.99 7.51 -6.67
C PHE A 168 12.99 8.98 -7.01
#